data_AF-A0A6J8AGI2-F1
#
_entry.id   AF-A0A6J8AGI2-F1
#
_cell.length_a   1.000
_cell.length_b   1.000
_cell.length_c   1.000
_cell.angle_alpha   90.00
_cell.angle_beta   90.00
_cell.angle_gamma   90.00
#
_symmetry.space_group_name_H-M   'P 1'
#
loop_
_entity.id
_entity.type
_entity.pdbx_description
1 polymer ?
#
loop_
_entity_poly.entity_id
_entity_poly.type
_entity_poly.pdbx_seq_one_letter_code
_entity_poly.pdbx_strand_id
1 'polypeptide(L)'
;MDAIISTAKRKNIHVIEDCAETFCGSKKIGHPESDIALFSFGVIKYYTAFGGAIAKVKDEKLYQKMCDLYSKYPMQSQFVYFKKLFKYCCAYVLLDCPSVIHPLMVLTRKFNIDHKKYVIKMLRGFPDHLIEKIRHQPSTALLKTVFYRLSNFDRNDFRTCSLKGEYVKERLPESVTLVGSQAEINNYWLFPILVDNADTFVNLLHAMGIDAYRGATQVNIIEPEKWNPYLDYFAPLVNYYPHEARYLMDHVVYLPINKSVPFSVLDQICRGVEEAEKLTKKSVNVRIQSKL
;
A
#
# COMPACT_ATOMS: atom_id res chain seq x y z
N MET A 1 -18.22 1.71 9.29
CA MET A 1 -18.04 3.17 9.20
C MET A 1 -19.12 3.92 9.98
N ASP A 2 -20.36 3.47 9.94
CA ASP A 2 -21.53 4.12 10.55
C ASP A 2 -21.35 4.47 12.03
N ALA A 3 -20.73 3.58 12.81
CA ALA A 3 -20.43 3.83 14.22
C ALA A 3 -19.45 5.01 14.44
N ILE A 4 -18.44 5.13 13.56
CA ILE A 4 -17.47 6.25 13.58
C ILE A 4 -18.19 7.55 13.25
N ILE A 5 -18.98 7.56 12.17
CA ILE A 5 -19.77 8.72 11.73
C ILE A 5 -20.73 9.18 12.82
N SER A 6 -21.49 8.24 13.40
CA SER A 6 -22.47 8.54 14.46
C SER A 6 -21.79 9.13 15.70
N THR A 7 -20.62 8.64 16.04
CA THR A 7 -19.84 9.18 17.17
C THR A 7 -19.27 10.55 16.88
N ALA A 8 -18.69 10.74 15.69
CA ALA A 8 -18.11 12.00 15.26
C ALA A 8 -19.16 13.12 15.20
N LYS A 9 -20.35 12.83 14.64
CA LYS A 9 -21.49 13.76 14.62
C LYS A 9 -21.93 14.19 16.01
N ARG A 10 -22.12 13.24 16.94
CA ARG A 10 -22.51 13.55 18.33
C ARG A 10 -21.49 14.45 19.04
N LYS A 11 -20.22 14.36 18.65
CA LYS A 11 -19.12 15.14 19.23
C LYS A 11 -18.71 16.35 18.38
N ASN A 12 -19.42 16.64 17.28
CA ASN A 12 -19.07 17.70 16.33
C ASN A 12 -17.61 17.60 15.82
N ILE A 13 -17.18 16.38 15.49
CA ILE A 13 -15.84 16.07 14.95
C ILE A 13 -15.96 15.84 13.45
N HIS A 14 -15.07 16.44 12.67
CA HIS A 14 -14.98 16.18 11.23
C HIS A 14 -14.38 14.81 10.93
N VAL A 15 -14.89 14.16 9.89
CA VAL A 15 -14.45 12.85 9.44
C VAL A 15 -13.83 12.97 8.05
N ILE A 16 -12.54 12.64 7.98
CA ILE A 16 -11.78 12.53 6.72
C ILE A 16 -11.47 11.05 6.50
N GLU A 17 -11.94 10.50 5.40
CA GLU A 17 -11.58 9.15 4.97
C GLU A 17 -10.38 9.19 4.03
N ASP A 18 -9.29 8.52 4.41
CA ASP A 18 -8.23 8.16 3.47
C ASP A 18 -8.63 6.88 2.73
N CYS A 19 -9.08 7.03 1.49
CA CYS A 19 -9.45 5.95 0.58
C CYS A 19 -8.38 5.72 -0.50
N ALA A 20 -7.13 6.14 -0.27
CA ALA A 20 -6.06 6.03 -1.25
C ALA A 20 -5.81 4.58 -1.71
N GLU A 21 -6.18 3.60 -0.90
CA GLU A 21 -5.88 2.17 -1.06
C GLU A 21 -7.13 1.31 -1.28
N THR A 22 -8.32 1.91 -1.16
CA THR A 22 -9.60 1.19 -1.12
C THR A 22 -10.48 1.47 -2.34
N PHE A 23 -9.95 2.14 -3.37
CA PHE A 23 -10.69 2.41 -4.60
C PHE A 23 -11.18 1.11 -5.25
N CYS A 24 -12.51 1.01 -5.40
CA CYS A 24 -13.22 -0.15 -5.96
C CYS A 24 -14.25 0.27 -7.03
N GLY A 25 -14.00 1.42 -7.67
CA GLY A 25 -14.83 1.98 -8.73
C GLY A 25 -15.71 3.15 -8.27
N SER A 26 -16.30 3.85 -9.24
CA SER A 26 -17.04 5.11 -9.03
C SER A 26 -18.34 4.98 -8.23
N LYS A 27 -18.84 3.76 -8.00
CA LYS A 27 -20.06 3.54 -7.19
C LYS A 27 -19.81 3.63 -5.68
N LYS A 28 -18.56 3.52 -5.21
CA LYS A 28 -18.22 3.60 -3.78
C LYS A 28 -17.18 4.70 -3.57
N ILE A 29 -17.66 5.90 -3.27
CA ILE A 29 -16.86 7.13 -3.10
C ILE A 29 -16.72 7.52 -1.62
N GLY A 30 -16.50 6.52 -0.75
CA GLY A 30 -16.50 6.68 0.70
C GLY A 30 -17.91 6.80 1.27
N HIS A 31 -18.03 6.91 2.59
CA HIS A 31 -19.30 7.03 3.27
C HIS A 31 -20.00 8.36 2.92
N PRO A 32 -21.32 8.39 2.67
CA PRO A 32 -22.04 9.60 2.25
C PRO A 32 -21.93 10.76 3.25
N GLU A 33 -21.74 10.44 4.52
CA GLU A 33 -21.75 11.43 5.60
C GLU A 33 -20.38 11.93 6.02
N SER A 34 -19.30 11.35 5.49
CA SER A 34 -17.94 11.86 5.73
C SER A 34 -17.77 13.24 5.10
N ASP A 35 -17.04 14.12 5.78
CA ASP A 35 -16.81 15.49 5.31
C ASP A 35 -15.91 15.50 4.07
N ILE A 36 -14.88 14.65 4.09
CA ILE A 36 -13.95 14.47 2.97
C ILE A 36 -13.65 12.98 2.78
N ALA A 37 -13.59 12.53 1.52
CA ALA A 37 -13.00 11.24 1.16
C ALA A 37 -11.91 11.43 0.09
N LEU A 38 -10.74 10.85 0.30
CA LEU A 38 -9.54 11.06 -0.51
C LEU A 38 -9.16 9.79 -1.28
N PHE A 39 -8.99 9.90 -2.59
CA PHE A 39 -8.63 8.78 -3.46
C PHE A 39 -7.30 9.05 -4.16
N SER A 40 -6.48 8.02 -4.32
CA SER A 40 -5.18 8.12 -4.98
C SER A 40 -5.16 7.28 -6.24
N PHE A 41 -4.60 7.85 -7.31
CA PHE A 41 -4.32 7.17 -8.58
C PHE A 41 -2.82 7.06 -8.81
N GLY A 42 -2.05 7.04 -7.71
CA GLY A 42 -0.60 6.87 -7.69
C GLY A 42 -0.14 5.56 -8.30
N VAL A 43 1.17 5.48 -8.56
CA VAL A 43 1.80 4.47 -9.42
C VAL A 43 1.53 3.05 -8.96
N ILE A 44 1.66 2.81 -7.65
CA ILE A 44 1.51 1.48 -7.05
C ILE A 44 0.06 1.14 -6.71
N LYS A 45 -0.91 2.07 -6.89
CA LYS A 45 -2.30 1.85 -6.49
C LYS A 45 -2.98 0.86 -7.45
N TYR A 46 -3.92 0.08 -6.92
CA TYR A 46 -4.67 -0.94 -7.66
C TYR A 46 -5.14 -0.45 -9.04
N TYR A 47 -5.71 0.76 -9.10
CA TYR A 47 -6.25 1.35 -10.32
C TYR A 47 -5.51 2.63 -10.75
N THR A 48 -4.19 2.51 -10.88
CA THR A 48 -3.25 3.60 -11.16
C THR A 48 -3.53 4.41 -12.44
N ALA A 49 -3.41 5.73 -12.37
CA ALA A 49 -3.25 6.62 -13.52
C ALA A 49 -1.81 7.18 -13.57
N PHE A 50 -0.86 6.46 -12.96
CA PHE A 50 0.53 6.88 -12.75
C PHE A 50 0.65 8.24 -12.03
N GLY A 51 -0.36 8.65 -11.27
CA GLY A 51 -0.44 9.94 -10.61
C GLY A 51 -1.89 10.43 -10.46
N GLY A 52 -2.06 11.52 -9.73
CA GLY A 52 -3.35 12.14 -9.49
C GLY A 52 -4.05 11.62 -8.24
N ALA A 53 -5.03 12.40 -7.80
CA ALA A 53 -5.89 12.14 -6.66
C ALA A 53 -7.26 12.78 -6.90
N ILE A 54 -8.29 12.30 -6.22
CA ILE A 54 -9.62 12.89 -6.21
C ILE A 54 -10.04 13.07 -4.76
N ALA A 55 -10.61 14.23 -4.44
CA ALA A 55 -11.26 14.48 -3.16
C ALA A 55 -12.76 14.62 -3.40
N LYS A 56 -13.56 13.85 -2.67
CA LYS A 56 -14.99 14.13 -2.48
C LYS A 56 -15.09 15.04 -1.26
N VAL A 57 -15.71 16.20 -1.42
CA VAL A 57 -15.95 17.15 -0.33
C VAL A 57 -17.46 17.31 -0.19
N LYS A 58 -17.99 17.12 1.02
CA LYS A 58 -19.43 17.15 1.28
C LYS A 58 -19.99 18.57 1.37
N ASP A 59 -19.28 19.45 2.07
CA ASP A 59 -19.71 20.83 2.28
C ASP A 59 -19.34 21.70 1.07
N GLU A 60 -20.36 22.29 0.43
CA GLU A 60 -20.21 23.11 -0.77
C GLU A 60 -19.33 24.34 -0.53
N LYS A 61 -19.44 24.98 0.65
CA LYS A 61 -18.64 26.17 0.97
C LYS A 61 -17.16 25.82 1.13
N LEU A 62 -16.85 24.73 1.80
CA LEU A 62 -15.50 24.20 1.93
C LEU A 62 -14.96 23.78 0.55
N TYR A 63 -15.77 23.09 -0.25
CA TYR A 63 -15.42 22.71 -1.61
C TYR A 63 -15.01 23.94 -2.45
N GLN A 64 -15.84 24.99 -2.47
CA GLN A 64 -15.53 26.19 -3.22
C GLN A 64 -14.24 26.87 -2.71
N LYS A 65 -14.04 26.95 -1.39
CA LYS A 65 -12.79 27.48 -0.81
C LYS A 65 -11.57 26.66 -1.22
N MET A 66 -11.69 25.34 -1.25
CA MET A 66 -10.62 24.45 -1.72
C MET A 66 -10.34 24.68 -3.22
N CYS A 67 -11.37 24.83 -4.05
CA CYS A 67 -11.24 25.16 -5.47
C CYS A 67 -10.58 26.52 -5.69
N ASP A 68 -10.96 27.55 -4.92
CA ASP A 68 -10.41 28.90 -5.02
C ASP A 68 -8.92 28.95 -4.62
N LEU A 69 -8.52 28.14 -3.63
CA LEU A 69 -7.12 27.98 -3.27
C LEU A 69 -6.36 27.20 -4.35
N TYR A 70 -6.97 26.13 -4.86
CA TYR A 70 -6.36 25.23 -5.82
C TYR A 70 -6.13 25.87 -7.20
N SER A 71 -7.05 26.73 -7.65
CA SER A 71 -6.95 27.46 -8.92
C SER A 71 -5.73 28.39 -8.99
N LYS A 72 -5.19 28.79 -7.83
CA LYS A 72 -3.98 29.62 -7.71
C LYS A 72 -2.70 28.82 -7.87
N TYR A 73 -2.75 27.48 -7.83
CA TYR A 73 -1.56 26.65 -7.96
C TYR A 73 -1.10 26.58 -9.43
N PRO A 74 0.21 26.53 -9.70
CA PRO A 74 0.72 26.36 -11.05
C PRO A 74 0.26 25.03 -11.64
N MET A 75 -0.08 25.04 -12.93
CA MET A 75 -0.41 23.81 -13.66
C MET A 75 0.87 23.05 -14.02
N GLN A 76 0.88 21.75 -13.74
CA GLN A 76 1.96 20.86 -14.12
C GLN A 76 2.01 20.71 -15.65
N SER A 77 3.20 20.80 -16.24
CA SER A 77 3.35 20.60 -17.68
C SER A 77 3.09 19.14 -18.07
N GLN A 78 2.62 18.94 -19.31
CA GLN A 78 2.42 17.60 -19.88
C GLN A 78 3.74 16.81 -19.93
N PHE A 79 4.86 17.50 -20.15
CA PHE A 79 6.18 16.88 -20.18
C PHE A 79 6.58 16.25 -18.85
N VAL A 80 6.23 16.86 -17.71
CA VAL A 80 6.51 16.26 -16.39
C VAL A 80 5.75 14.94 -16.23
N TYR A 81 4.49 14.89 -16.68
CA TYR A 81 3.72 13.64 -16.66
C TYR A 81 4.29 12.61 -17.65
N PHE A 82 4.66 13.02 -18.86
CA PHE A 82 5.33 12.15 -19.84
C PHE A 82 6.63 11.54 -19.29
N LYS A 83 7.51 12.36 -18.70
CA LYS A 83 8.76 11.89 -18.08
C LYS A 83 8.49 10.85 -16.99
N LYS A 84 7.41 11.02 -16.23
CA LYS A 84 6.96 10.07 -15.21
C LYS A 84 6.51 8.75 -15.84
N LEU A 85 5.70 8.79 -16.90
CA LEU A 85 5.28 7.60 -17.65
C LEU A 85 6.48 6.87 -18.24
N PHE A 86 7.39 7.59 -18.90
CA PHE A 86 8.60 7.02 -19.50
C PHE A 86 9.47 6.32 -18.46
N LYS A 87 9.72 6.98 -17.32
CA LYS A 87 10.44 6.40 -16.18
C LYS A 87 9.86 5.07 -15.72
N TYR A 88 8.53 4.97 -15.60
CA TYR A 88 7.89 3.72 -15.16
C TYR A 88 7.77 2.67 -16.27
N CYS A 89 7.70 3.10 -17.54
CA CYS A 89 7.84 2.18 -18.67
C CYS A 89 9.23 1.51 -18.65
N CYS A 90 10.30 2.29 -18.45
CA CYS A 90 11.64 1.74 -18.27
C CYS A 90 11.71 0.79 -17.06
N ALA A 91 11.10 1.19 -15.93
CA ALA A 91 11.04 0.33 -14.73
C ALA A 91 10.38 -1.02 -15.03
N TYR A 92 9.23 -0.99 -15.70
CA TYR A 92 8.49 -2.17 -16.09
C TYR A 92 9.30 -3.07 -17.01
N VAL A 93 9.93 -2.53 -18.05
CA VAL A 93 10.78 -3.30 -18.97
C VAL A 93 11.95 -3.95 -18.23
N LEU A 94 12.58 -3.23 -17.30
CA LEU A 94 13.72 -3.76 -16.55
C LEU A 94 13.35 -4.87 -15.56
N LEU A 95 12.10 -4.90 -15.08
CA LEU A 95 11.68 -5.78 -13.98
C LEU A 95 10.78 -6.92 -14.41
N ASP A 96 9.95 -6.68 -15.42
CA ASP A 96 8.81 -7.55 -15.75
C ASP A 96 8.89 -8.08 -17.19
N CYS A 97 9.91 -7.71 -17.96
CA CYS A 97 10.19 -8.32 -19.25
C CYS A 97 11.19 -9.48 -19.07
N PRO A 98 10.78 -10.76 -19.23
CA PRO A 98 11.64 -11.92 -18.96
C PRO A 98 12.97 -11.89 -19.73
N SER A 99 12.93 -11.46 -20.99
CA SER A 99 14.10 -11.35 -21.87
C SER A 99 15.14 -10.33 -21.39
N VAL A 100 14.76 -9.39 -20.53
CA VAL A 100 15.62 -8.35 -19.97
C VAL A 100 16.03 -8.68 -18.54
N ILE A 101 15.06 -9.04 -17.68
CA ILE A 101 15.31 -9.26 -16.26
C ILE A 101 16.12 -10.53 -15.99
N HIS A 102 15.94 -11.62 -16.74
CA HIS A 102 16.70 -12.86 -16.51
C HIS A 102 18.22 -12.65 -16.68
N PRO A 103 18.73 -12.10 -17.80
CA PRO A 103 20.15 -11.76 -17.93
C PRO A 103 20.62 -10.78 -16.84
N LEU A 104 19.81 -9.76 -16.53
CA LEU A 104 20.15 -8.75 -15.52
C LEU A 104 20.26 -9.35 -14.12
N MET A 105 19.39 -10.30 -13.76
CA MET A 105 19.45 -11.02 -12.49
C MET A 105 20.70 -11.89 -12.38
N VAL A 106 21.09 -12.58 -13.45
CA VAL A 106 22.34 -13.36 -13.48
C VAL A 106 23.55 -12.43 -13.26
N LEU A 107 23.56 -11.27 -13.94
CA LEU A 107 24.63 -10.30 -13.84
C LEU A 107 24.70 -9.66 -12.44
N THR A 108 23.57 -9.20 -11.91
CA THR A 108 23.50 -8.54 -10.58
C THR A 108 23.83 -9.49 -9.44
N ARG A 109 23.47 -10.78 -9.54
CA ARG A 109 23.93 -11.83 -8.60
C ARG A 109 25.45 -12.00 -8.64
N LYS A 110 26.06 -11.95 -9.83
CA LYS A 110 27.52 -12.05 -9.99
C LYS A 110 28.29 -10.87 -9.40
N PHE A 111 27.70 -9.68 -9.43
CA PHE A 111 28.31 -8.44 -8.91
C PHE A 111 27.79 -8.00 -7.53
N ASN A 112 26.98 -8.82 -6.86
CA ASN A 112 26.36 -8.52 -5.56
C ASN A 112 25.64 -7.16 -5.50
N ILE A 113 24.91 -6.81 -6.57
CA ILE A 113 24.16 -5.55 -6.67
C ILE A 113 22.71 -5.75 -6.24
N ASP A 114 22.29 -5.02 -5.20
CA ASP A 114 20.88 -4.96 -4.75
C ASP A 114 20.03 -4.10 -5.69
N HIS A 115 19.61 -4.70 -6.81
CA HIS A 115 18.75 -4.08 -7.81
C HIS A 115 17.39 -3.64 -7.25
N LYS A 116 16.83 -4.34 -6.26
CA LYS A 116 15.54 -4.00 -5.64
C LYS A 116 15.60 -2.64 -4.94
N LYS A 117 16.68 -2.35 -4.22
CA LYS A 117 16.87 -1.05 -3.56
C LYS A 117 16.85 0.13 -4.54
N TYR A 118 17.49 -0.01 -5.70
CA TYR A 118 17.49 1.04 -6.73
C TYR A 118 16.10 1.27 -7.33
N VAL A 119 15.38 0.18 -7.59
CA VAL A 119 14.02 0.21 -8.12
C VAL A 119 13.06 0.87 -7.13
N ILE A 120 13.10 0.47 -5.85
CA ILE A 120 12.27 1.07 -4.80
C ILE A 120 12.54 2.57 -4.69
N LYS A 121 13.82 2.98 -4.72
CA LYS A 121 14.20 4.41 -4.72
C LYS A 121 13.63 5.14 -5.95
N MET A 122 13.60 4.49 -7.10
CA MET A 122 13.01 5.03 -8.32
C MET A 122 11.48 5.16 -8.22
N LEU A 123 10.80 4.25 -7.52
CA LEU A 123 9.34 4.29 -7.36
C LEU A 123 8.85 5.37 -6.38
N ARG A 124 9.68 5.78 -5.41
CA ARG A 124 9.33 6.83 -4.42
C ARG A 124 9.03 8.18 -5.07
N GLY A 125 7.95 8.81 -4.60
CA GLY A 125 7.55 10.17 -4.97
C GLY A 125 8.13 11.22 -4.02
N PHE A 126 8.48 12.39 -4.57
CA PHE A 126 8.81 13.62 -3.83
C PHE A 126 9.87 13.48 -2.71
N PRO A 127 11.14 13.21 -3.05
CA PRO A 127 12.20 13.05 -2.05
C PRO A 127 12.48 14.33 -1.24
N ASP A 128 12.33 15.51 -1.87
CA ASP A 128 12.61 16.82 -1.27
C ASP A 128 11.54 17.83 -1.70
N HIS A 129 11.37 18.93 -0.95
CA HIS A 129 10.45 20.04 -1.25
C HIS A 129 9.00 19.59 -1.47
N LEU A 130 8.50 18.72 -0.57
CA LEU A 130 7.17 18.11 -0.69
C LEU A 130 6.06 19.16 -0.91
N ILE A 131 5.99 20.18 -0.06
CA ILE A 131 4.91 21.18 -0.09
C ILE A 131 4.87 21.94 -1.43
N GLU A 132 6.02 22.35 -1.95
CA GLU A 132 6.11 23.00 -3.25
C GLU A 132 5.62 22.07 -4.36
N LYS A 133 6.08 20.82 -4.35
CA LYS A 133 5.80 19.86 -5.43
C LYS A 133 4.36 19.31 -5.41
N ILE A 134 3.68 19.30 -4.26
CA ILE A 134 2.26 18.91 -4.20
C ILE A 134 1.30 20.06 -4.52
N ARG A 135 1.76 21.32 -4.42
CA ARG A 135 0.95 22.52 -4.74
C ARG A 135 0.94 22.80 -6.25
N HIS A 136 0.46 21.83 -7.02
CA HIS A 136 0.32 21.92 -8.47
C HIS A 136 -1.03 21.37 -8.94
N GLN A 137 -1.57 21.96 -10.00
CA GLN A 137 -2.69 21.38 -10.73
C GLN A 137 -2.17 20.29 -11.70
N PRO A 138 -2.91 19.20 -11.96
CA PRO A 138 -2.49 18.16 -12.88
C PRO A 138 -2.44 18.69 -14.32
N SER A 139 -1.60 18.08 -15.14
CA SER A 139 -1.63 18.33 -16.58
C SER A 139 -2.93 17.79 -17.19
N THR A 140 -3.36 18.37 -18.32
CA THR A 140 -4.52 17.87 -19.09
C THR A 140 -4.38 16.39 -19.46
N ALA A 141 -3.14 15.93 -19.75
CA ALA A 141 -2.87 14.53 -20.06
C ALA A 141 -3.13 13.60 -18.86
N LEU A 142 -2.75 14.03 -17.65
CA LEU A 142 -3.05 13.30 -16.42
C LEU A 142 -4.56 13.28 -16.16
N LEU A 143 -5.25 14.42 -16.27
CA LEU A 143 -6.71 14.49 -16.14
C LEU A 143 -7.43 13.56 -17.12
N LYS A 144 -7.01 13.55 -18.40
CA LYS A 144 -7.57 12.64 -19.41
C LYS A 144 -7.36 11.17 -19.05
N THR A 145 -6.20 10.82 -18.48
CA THR A 145 -5.92 9.45 -18.04
C THR A 145 -6.81 9.05 -16.86
N VAL A 146 -6.93 9.92 -15.85
CA VAL A 146 -7.81 9.68 -14.70
C VAL A 146 -9.27 9.55 -15.16
N PHE A 147 -9.75 10.46 -16.01
CA PHE A 147 -11.09 10.39 -16.57
C PHE A 147 -11.33 9.07 -17.33
N TYR A 148 -10.39 8.68 -18.20
CA TYR A 148 -10.47 7.41 -18.92
C TYR A 148 -10.57 6.21 -17.96
N ARG A 149 -9.73 6.19 -16.91
CA ARG A 149 -9.78 5.15 -15.87
C ARG A 149 -11.17 5.11 -15.21
N LEU A 150 -11.67 6.22 -14.70
CA LEU A 150 -12.96 6.25 -14.00
C LEU A 150 -14.13 5.81 -14.89
N SER A 151 -14.13 6.24 -16.15
CA SER A 151 -15.19 5.93 -17.12
C SER A 151 -15.16 4.48 -17.62
N ASN A 152 -13.99 3.82 -17.56
CA ASN A 152 -13.78 2.47 -18.07
C ASN A 152 -13.42 1.49 -16.94
N PHE A 153 -13.99 1.69 -15.74
CA PHE A 153 -13.75 0.80 -14.62
C PHE A 153 -14.30 -0.61 -14.91
N ASP A 154 -13.39 -1.57 -15.08
CA ASP A 154 -13.73 -2.97 -15.32
C ASP A 154 -13.97 -3.71 -14.00
N ARG A 155 -15.23 -4.11 -13.79
CA ARG A 155 -15.63 -4.89 -12.61
C ARG A 155 -15.10 -6.32 -12.63
N ASN A 156 -14.87 -6.91 -13.80
CA ASN A 156 -14.36 -8.27 -13.90
C ASN A 156 -12.87 -8.31 -13.55
N ASP A 157 -12.10 -7.30 -13.99
CA ASP A 157 -10.72 -7.09 -13.55
C ASP A 157 -10.63 -6.93 -12.02
N PHE A 158 -11.51 -6.12 -11.43
CA PHE A 158 -11.64 -5.98 -9.96
C PHE A 158 -11.93 -7.31 -9.26
N ARG A 159 -12.93 -8.05 -9.74
CA ARG A 159 -13.29 -9.36 -9.21
C ARG A 159 -12.15 -10.36 -9.30
N THR A 160 -11.33 -10.30 -10.35
CA THR A 160 -10.18 -11.21 -10.52
C THR A 160 -9.15 -11.01 -9.41
N CYS A 161 -8.90 -9.76 -9.01
CA CYS A 161 -8.01 -9.45 -7.89
C CYS A 161 -8.58 -10.01 -6.57
N SER A 162 -9.86 -9.74 -6.29
CA SER A 162 -10.53 -10.27 -5.10
C SER A 162 -10.52 -11.80 -5.07
N LEU A 163 -10.81 -12.45 -6.20
CA LEU A 163 -10.84 -13.91 -6.31
C LEU A 163 -9.47 -14.54 -6.02
N LYS A 164 -8.37 -13.94 -6.50
CA LYS A 164 -7.02 -14.43 -6.18
C LYS A 164 -6.62 -14.19 -4.73
N GLY A 165 -7.07 -13.08 -4.14
CA GLY A 165 -6.90 -12.82 -2.71
C GLY A 165 -7.63 -13.86 -1.84
N GLU A 166 -8.92 -14.09 -2.11
CA GLU A 166 -9.69 -15.12 -1.40
C GLU A 166 -9.09 -16.52 -1.61
N TYR A 167 -8.65 -16.85 -2.84
CA TYR A 167 -8.00 -18.12 -3.15
C TYR A 167 -6.82 -18.42 -2.22
N VAL A 168 -5.96 -17.44 -1.99
CA VAL A 168 -4.81 -17.59 -1.08
C VAL A 168 -5.26 -17.59 0.38
N LYS A 169 -6.16 -16.68 0.76
CA LYS A 169 -6.69 -16.58 2.13
C LYS A 169 -7.26 -17.91 2.64
N GLU A 170 -8.02 -18.62 1.81
CA GLU A 170 -8.60 -19.93 2.13
C GLU A 170 -7.56 -21.04 2.30
N ARG A 171 -6.31 -20.81 1.86
CA ARG A 171 -5.20 -21.79 1.87
C ARG A 171 -4.06 -21.38 2.79
N LEU A 172 -4.22 -20.31 3.56
CA LEU A 172 -3.25 -19.95 4.58
C LEU A 172 -3.28 -20.97 5.73
N PRO A 173 -2.13 -21.27 6.37
CA PRO A 173 -2.10 -22.03 7.61
C PRO A 173 -2.95 -21.35 8.70
N GLU A 174 -3.61 -22.12 9.55
CA GLU A 174 -4.48 -21.58 10.62
C GLU A 174 -3.76 -20.64 11.59
N SER A 175 -2.45 -20.81 11.77
CA SER A 175 -1.64 -19.93 12.63
C SER A 175 -1.26 -18.60 11.98
N VAL A 176 -1.47 -18.44 10.67
CA VAL A 176 -1.14 -17.22 9.93
C VAL A 176 -2.41 -16.37 9.82
N THR A 177 -2.37 -15.18 10.42
CA THR A 177 -3.53 -14.27 10.40
C THR A 177 -3.42 -13.29 9.24
N LEU A 178 -4.44 -13.26 8.37
CA LEU A 178 -4.59 -12.20 7.37
C LEU A 178 -5.10 -10.90 8.03
N VAL A 179 -4.33 -9.81 7.88
CA VAL A 179 -4.72 -8.49 8.37
C VAL A 179 -5.80 -7.89 7.45
N GLY A 180 -6.82 -7.28 8.05
CA GLY A 180 -7.90 -6.63 7.31
C GLY A 180 -8.95 -7.59 6.74
N SER A 181 -8.95 -8.86 7.16
CA SER A 181 -9.93 -9.89 6.73
C SER A 181 -11.39 -9.56 7.05
N GLN A 182 -11.64 -8.64 8.00
CA GLN A 182 -12.96 -8.14 8.40
C GLN A 182 -13.44 -6.94 7.56
N ALA A 183 -12.64 -6.46 6.62
CA ALA A 183 -13.07 -5.39 5.72
C ALA A 183 -14.19 -5.89 4.81
N GLU A 184 -15.31 -5.15 4.78
CA GLU A 184 -16.49 -5.47 3.94
C GLU A 184 -16.11 -5.64 2.46
N ILE A 185 -15.17 -4.82 1.98
CA ILE A 185 -14.63 -4.92 0.63
C ILE A 185 -13.12 -4.93 0.72
N ASN A 186 -12.51 -6.00 0.20
CA ASN A 186 -11.08 -6.12 0.07
C ASN A 186 -10.71 -6.27 -1.42
N ASN A 187 -9.95 -5.29 -1.91
CA ASN A 187 -9.39 -5.33 -3.26
C ASN A 187 -8.03 -6.02 -3.30
N TYR A 188 -7.51 -6.46 -2.15
CA TYR A 188 -6.21 -7.09 -1.97
C TYR A 188 -5.09 -6.29 -2.65
N TRP A 189 -5.16 -4.95 -2.56
CA TRP A 189 -4.09 -4.08 -3.04
C TRP A 189 -2.75 -4.45 -2.39
N LEU A 190 -2.79 -4.79 -1.11
CA LEU A 190 -1.74 -5.49 -0.39
C LEU A 190 -2.30 -6.79 0.18
N PHE A 191 -1.42 -7.75 0.44
CA PHE A 191 -1.77 -9.00 1.12
C PHE A 191 -0.93 -9.16 2.42
N PRO A 192 -1.30 -8.45 3.49
CA PRO A 192 -0.59 -8.46 4.77
C PRO A 192 -0.96 -9.67 5.64
N ILE A 193 0.02 -10.47 6.03
CA ILE A 193 -0.13 -11.55 7.01
C ILE A 193 0.68 -11.24 8.28
N LEU A 194 0.21 -11.72 9.42
CA LEU A 194 0.96 -11.72 10.68
C LEU A 194 1.62 -13.08 10.87
N VAL A 195 2.91 -13.05 11.17
CA VAL A 195 3.75 -14.23 11.38
C VAL A 195 4.75 -13.98 12.51
N ASP A 196 5.13 -15.04 13.20
CA ASP A 196 6.22 -14.99 14.18
C ASP A 196 7.57 -14.88 13.47
N ASN A 197 8.54 -14.20 14.11
CA ASN A 197 9.90 -14.01 13.57
C ASN A 197 9.90 -13.55 12.10
N ALA A 198 9.13 -12.50 11.76
CA ALA A 198 8.88 -12.06 10.39
C ALA A 198 10.13 -11.87 9.50
N ASP A 199 11.32 -11.56 10.06
CA ASP A 199 12.57 -11.44 9.29
C ASP A 199 13.05 -12.81 8.81
N THR A 200 13.04 -13.79 9.72
CA THR A 200 13.34 -15.18 9.37
C THR A 200 12.32 -15.70 8.39
N PHE A 201 11.03 -15.40 8.60
CA PHE A 201 9.96 -15.80 7.70
C PHE A 201 10.17 -15.29 6.27
N VAL A 202 10.48 -13.99 6.11
CA VAL A 202 10.77 -13.38 4.80
C VAL A 202 12.02 -13.97 4.16
N ASN A 203 13.09 -14.19 4.93
CA ASN A 203 14.32 -14.81 4.41
C ASN A 203 14.07 -16.24 3.89
N LEU A 204 13.22 -17.02 4.57
CA LEU A 204 12.83 -18.36 4.12
C LEU A 204 12.02 -18.29 2.82
N LEU A 205 11.04 -17.39 2.72
CA LEU A 205 10.28 -17.18 1.49
C LEU A 205 11.18 -16.74 0.32
N HIS A 206 12.12 -15.83 0.57
CA HIS A 206 13.10 -15.41 -0.43
C HIS A 206 13.97 -16.58 -0.92
N ALA A 207 14.42 -17.44 -0.01
CA ALA A 207 15.18 -18.64 -0.37
C ALA A 207 14.36 -19.63 -1.24
N MET A 208 13.04 -19.62 -1.09
CA MET A 208 12.10 -20.38 -1.93
C MET A 208 11.72 -19.66 -3.23
N GLY A 209 12.25 -18.46 -3.49
CA GLY A 209 11.96 -17.66 -4.67
C GLY A 209 10.68 -16.82 -4.60
N ILE A 210 10.07 -16.70 -3.43
CA ILE A 210 8.86 -15.89 -3.20
C ILE A 210 9.28 -14.51 -2.71
N ASP A 211 8.95 -13.46 -3.45
CA ASP A 211 9.34 -12.08 -3.11
C ASP A 211 8.39 -11.43 -2.08
N ALA A 212 8.38 -11.98 -0.86
CA ALA A 212 7.68 -11.36 0.25
C ALA A 212 8.39 -10.08 0.71
N TYR A 213 7.63 -9.12 1.22
CA TYR A 213 8.18 -7.84 1.64
C TYR A 213 7.94 -7.57 3.12
N ARG A 214 8.93 -6.98 3.79
CA ARG A 214 8.83 -6.47 5.15
C ARG A 214 9.01 -4.95 5.17
N GLY A 215 8.10 -4.28 5.87
CA GLY A 215 8.15 -2.85 6.15
C GLY A 215 6.94 -2.07 5.65
N ALA A 216 6.71 -0.91 6.25
CA ALA A 216 5.73 0.07 5.80
C ALA A 216 6.47 1.39 5.58
N THR A 217 6.64 1.81 4.32
CA THR A 217 7.37 3.06 4.03
C THR A 217 6.55 4.32 4.35
N GLN A 218 5.25 4.17 4.60
CA GLN A 218 4.29 5.28 4.71
C GLN A 218 3.42 5.23 5.97
N VAL A 219 3.52 4.17 6.79
CA VAL A 219 2.79 4.04 8.05
C VAL A 219 3.82 3.90 9.16
N ASN A 220 3.64 4.66 10.23
CA ASN A 220 4.51 4.62 11.39
C ASN A 220 3.69 4.64 12.67
N ILE A 221 4.29 4.17 13.74
CA ILE A 221 3.69 4.18 15.08
C ILE A 221 4.10 5.48 15.76
N ILE A 222 3.13 6.13 16.40
CA ILE A 222 3.41 7.27 17.28
C ILE A 222 3.61 6.71 18.69
N GLU A 223 4.88 6.62 19.10
CA GLU A 223 5.25 6.15 20.43
C GLU A 223 5.34 7.37 21.39
N PRO A 224 4.73 7.32 22.59
CA PRO A 224 4.82 8.41 23.57
C PRO A 224 6.28 8.77 23.94
N GLU A 225 7.15 7.75 24.03
CA GLU A 225 8.53 7.89 24.50
C GLU A 225 9.49 8.44 23.43
N LYS A 226 9.23 8.19 22.14
CA LYS A 226 10.01 8.73 21.01
C LYS A 226 9.40 10.04 20.52
N TRP A 227 9.07 10.89 21.48
CA TRP A 227 8.30 12.10 21.27
C TRP A 227 8.93 13.00 20.20
N ASN A 228 8.09 13.49 19.29
CA ASN A 228 8.48 14.46 18.29
C ASN A 228 8.08 15.85 18.79
N PRO A 229 9.02 16.81 18.96
CA PRO A 229 8.70 18.17 19.41
C PRO A 229 7.64 18.88 18.54
N TYR A 230 7.53 18.53 17.26
CA TYR A 230 6.48 19.05 16.38
C TYR A 230 5.07 18.58 16.74
N LEU A 231 4.93 17.65 17.70
CA LEU A 231 3.66 17.11 18.16
C LEU A 231 3.29 17.59 19.57
N ASP A 232 4.07 18.48 20.22
CA ASP A 232 3.90 18.92 21.63
C ASP A 232 2.45 19.20 22.04
N TYR A 233 1.64 19.75 21.13
CA TYR A 233 0.21 19.97 21.32
C TYR A 233 -0.58 18.69 21.72
N PHE A 234 -0.18 17.54 21.18
CA PHE A 234 -0.81 16.24 21.41
C PHE A 234 -0.20 15.47 22.60
N ALA A 235 0.90 15.93 23.21
CA ALA A 235 1.60 15.19 24.28
C ALA A 235 0.68 14.78 25.43
N PRO A 236 -0.19 15.68 25.93
CA PRO A 236 -1.09 15.34 27.03
C PRO A 236 -2.19 14.34 26.66
N LEU A 237 -2.40 14.10 25.35
CA LEU A 237 -3.44 13.23 24.82
C LEU A 237 -2.92 11.81 24.56
N VAL A 238 -1.60 11.61 24.50
CA VAL A 238 -0.96 10.34 24.16
C VAL A 238 -0.38 9.70 25.43
N ASN A 239 -1.28 9.17 26.27
CA ASN A 239 -0.91 8.58 27.56
C ASN A 239 -0.85 7.05 27.54
N TYR A 240 -0.99 6.44 26.37
CA TYR A 240 -1.04 4.99 26.19
C TYR A 240 -0.09 4.53 25.09
N TYR A 241 0.68 3.49 25.38
CA TYR A 241 1.57 2.89 24.39
C TYR A 241 0.76 2.04 23.39
N PRO A 242 0.90 2.23 22.06
CA PRO A 242 0.05 1.57 21.08
C PRO A 242 0.48 0.11 20.81
N HIS A 243 0.29 -0.77 21.81
CA HIS A 243 0.76 -2.16 21.78
C HIS A 243 0.32 -2.94 20.54
N GLU A 244 -0.94 -2.82 20.14
CA GLU A 244 -1.45 -3.54 18.96
C GLU A 244 -0.84 -3.05 17.65
N ALA A 245 -0.64 -1.74 17.51
CA ALA A 245 0.01 -1.19 16.32
C ALA A 245 1.50 -1.59 16.28
N ARG A 246 2.16 -1.62 17.45
CA ARG A 246 3.54 -2.12 17.59
C ARG A 246 3.65 -3.57 17.17
N TYR A 247 2.79 -4.43 17.74
CA TYR A 247 2.74 -5.83 17.41
C TYR A 247 2.51 -6.03 15.91
N LEU A 248 1.53 -5.35 15.33
CA LEU A 248 1.26 -5.40 13.89
C LEU A 248 2.51 -5.07 13.06
N MET A 249 3.17 -3.94 13.32
CA MET A 249 4.36 -3.53 12.56
C MET A 249 5.56 -4.45 12.75
N ASP A 250 5.66 -5.13 13.89
CA ASP A 250 6.72 -6.10 14.18
C ASP A 250 6.49 -7.48 13.55
N HIS A 251 5.27 -7.81 13.17
CA HIS A 251 4.91 -9.16 12.71
C HIS A 251 4.33 -9.19 11.29
N VAL A 252 4.04 -8.02 10.69
CA VAL A 252 3.46 -7.96 9.34
C VAL A 252 4.46 -8.27 8.24
N VAL A 253 4.06 -9.18 7.35
CA VAL A 253 4.73 -9.53 6.09
C VAL A 253 3.73 -9.38 4.95
N TYR A 254 4.17 -8.81 3.83
CA TYR A 254 3.34 -8.63 2.64
C TYR A 254 3.68 -9.68 1.59
N LEU A 255 2.70 -10.49 1.19
CA LEU A 255 2.87 -11.48 0.14
C LEU A 255 2.68 -10.85 -1.26
N PRO A 256 3.41 -11.32 -2.29
CA PRO A 256 3.36 -10.75 -3.64
C PRO A 256 2.14 -11.27 -4.41
N ILE A 257 0.94 -10.96 -3.92
CA ILE A 257 -0.33 -11.42 -4.50
C ILE A 257 -0.98 -10.25 -5.23
N ASN A 258 -1.29 -10.44 -6.51
CA ASN A 258 -2.04 -9.48 -7.30
C ASN A 258 -2.73 -10.18 -8.47
N LYS A 259 -3.59 -9.44 -9.18
CA LYS A 259 -4.37 -9.95 -10.31
C LYS A 259 -3.55 -10.56 -11.45
N SER A 260 -2.28 -10.19 -11.63
CA SER A 260 -1.42 -10.71 -12.70
C SER A 260 -0.72 -12.02 -12.34
N VAL A 261 -0.68 -12.41 -11.06
CA VAL A 261 0.03 -13.61 -10.60
C VAL A 261 -0.75 -14.88 -10.98
N PRO A 262 -0.19 -15.83 -11.76
CA PRO A 262 -0.89 -17.07 -12.13
C PRO A 262 -1.23 -17.95 -10.92
N PHE A 263 -2.32 -18.73 -11.00
CA PHE A 263 -2.73 -19.63 -9.90
C PHE A 263 -1.63 -20.63 -9.49
N SER A 264 -0.88 -21.16 -10.46
CA SER A 264 0.25 -22.05 -10.17
C SER A 264 1.33 -21.39 -9.30
N VAL A 265 1.53 -20.08 -9.45
CA VAL A 265 2.45 -19.31 -8.60
C VAL A 265 1.80 -19.00 -7.25
N LEU A 266 0.49 -18.76 -7.20
CA LEU A 266 -0.24 -18.63 -5.93
C LEU A 266 -0.15 -19.93 -5.10
N ASP A 267 -0.22 -21.10 -5.73
CA ASP A 267 -0.03 -22.38 -5.07
C ASP A 267 1.39 -22.52 -4.50
N GLN A 268 2.41 -22.07 -5.24
CA GLN A 268 3.79 -22.02 -4.75
C GLN A 268 3.91 -21.09 -3.55
N ILE A 269 3.25 -19.92 -3.58
CA ILE A 269 3.21 -18.99 -2.45
C ILE A 269 2.58 -19.65 -1.23
N CYS A 270 1.41 -20.30 -1.38
CA CYS A 270 0.73 -20.97 -0.26
C CYS A 270 1.61 -22.06 0.38
N ARG A 271 2.23 -22.90 -0.46
CA ARG A 271 3.18 -23.93 0.01
C ARG A 271 4.40 -23.33 0.70
N GLY A 272 4.96 -22.26 0.15
CA GLY A 272 6.09 -21.57 0.75
C GLY A 272 5.76 -20.96 2.11
N VAL A 273 4.58 -20.39 2.28
CA VAL A 273 4.06 -19.89 3.56
C VAL A 273 3.93 -21.04 4.56
N GLU A 274 3.36 -22.16 4.16
CA GLU A 274 3.23 -23.34 5.02
C GLU A 274 4.59 -23.89 5.49
N GLU A 275 5.55 -24.01 4.59
CA GLU A 275 6.89 -24.48 4.92
C GLU A 275 7.69 -23.48 5.78
N ALA A 276 7.60 -22.18 5.47
CA ALA A 276 8.22 -21.14 6.27
C ALA A 276 7.67 -21.13 7.71
N GLU A 277 6.37 -21.34 7.88
CA GLU A 277 5.73 -21.44 9.18
C GLU A 277 6.23 -22.65 9.99
N LYS A 278 6.31 -23.83 9.36
CA LYS A 278 6.84 -25.05 10.00
C LYS A 278 8.29 -24.86 10.45
N LEU A 279 9.13 -24.28 9.60
CA LEU A 279 10.56 -24.06 9.89
C LEU A 279 10.78 -23.02 10.98
N THR A 280 9.97 -21.96 10.99
CA THR A 280 10.05 -20.91 12.00
C THR A 280 9.64 -21.43 13.38
N LYS A 281 8.58 -22.24 13.48
CA LYS A 281 8.21 -22.90 14.74
C LYS A 281 9.28 -23.86 15.26
N LYS A 282 9.90 -24.64 14.36
CA LYS A 282 11.01 -25.54 14.73
C LYS A 282 12.22 -24.77 15.27
N SER A 283 12.60 -23.64 14.66
CA SER A 283 13.75 -22.85 15.12
C SER A 283 13.53 -22.21 16.49
N VAL A 284 12.29 -21.81 16.81
CA VAL A 284 11.89 -21.35 18.16
C VAL A 284 12.05 -22.49 19.18
N ASN A 285 11.55 -23.68 18.87
CA ASN A 285 11.65 -24.83 19.78
C ASN A 285 13.10 -25.29 20.04
N VAL A 286 14.00 -25.15 19.06
CA VAL A 286 15.43 -25.48 19.22
C VAL A 286 16.16 -24.45 20.10
N ARG A 287 15.73 -23.18 20.11
CA ARG A 287 16.34 -22.13 20.95
C ARG A 287 15.96 -22.21 22.44
N ILE A 288 14.94 -22.98 22.82
CA ILE A 288 14.51 -23.14 24.23
C ILE A 288 15.42 -24.12 25.02
N GLN A 289 16.43 -24.72 24.39
CA GLN A 289 17.42 -25.58 25.06
C GLN A 289 18.78 -24.93 25.34
N SER A 290 18.84 -23.60 25.55
CA SER A 290 20.04 -23.00 26.17
C SER A 290 19.96 -23.10 27.70
N LYS A 291 20.42 -24.25 28.18
CA LYS A 291 21.06 -24.57 29.47
C LYS A 291 20.86 -23.60 30.67
N LEU A 292 20.24 -24.17 31.71
CA LEU A 292 20.61 -24.02 33.13
C LEU A 292 22.13 -24.09 33.33
#